data_AF-A0A953EL41-F1
#
_entry.id   AF-A0A953EL41-F1
#
_cell.length_a   1.000
_cell.length_b   1.000
_cell.length_c   1.000
_cell.angle_alpha   90.00
_cell.angle_beta   90.00
_cell.angle_gamma   90.00
#
_symmetry.space_group_name_H-M   'P 1'
#
loop_
_entity.id
_entity.type
_entity.pdbx_description
1 polymer ?
#
loop_
_entity_poly.entity_id
_entity_poly.type
_entity_poly.pdbx_seq_one_letter_code
_entity_poly.pdbx_strand_id
1 'polypeptide(L)' 'MSRTNFENLRVYKLSEDLSDRIWEITSRWSHFDRDTVGKQIVRSADSIGANIAEGTGRYGTQDNKRSTNDEQPASI' A
#
# COMPACT_ATOMS: atom_id res chain seq x y z
N MET A 1 20.87 -0.41 13.02
CA MET A 1 19.53 -0.21 12.43
C MET A 1 18.67 -1.41 12.82
N SER A 2 17.54 -1.17 13.51
CA SER A 2 16.59 -2.24 13.82
C SER A 2 16.06 -2.80 12.50
N ARG A 3 16.31 -4.08 12.20
CA ARG A 3 15.64 -4.76 11.09
C ARG A 3 14.19 -4.91 11.49
N THR A 4 13.32 -4.12 10.88
CA THR A 4 11.87 -4.28 11.02
C THR A 4 11.47 -5.64 10.47
N ASN A 5 10.79 -6.46 11.27
CA ASN A 5 10.47 -7.86 10.94
C ASN A 5 9.16 -8.00 10.11
N PHE A 6 8.68 -6.91 9.51
CA PHE A 6 7.39 -6.90 8.81
C PHE A 6 7.37 -7.74 7.55
N GLU A 7 8.54 -7.89 6.92
CA GLU A 7 8.74 -8.72 5.73
C GLU A 7 8.34 -10.18 5.99
N ASN A 8 8.39 -10.63 7.26
CA ASN A 8 7.97 -11.96 7.66
C ASN A 8 6.47 -12.09 7.96
N LEU A 9 5.73 -10.98 8.04
CA LEU A 9 4.29 -11.03 8.26
C LEU A 9 3.60 -11.67 7.06
N ARG A 10 2.76 -12.68 7.33
CA ARG A 10 1.95 -13.32 6.29
C ARG A 10 1.11 -12.30 5.53
N VAL A 11 0.54 -11.31 6.21
CA VAL A 11 -0.27 -10.26 5.57
C VAL A 11 0.54 -9.37 4.64
N TYR A 12 1.80 -9.06 4.98
CA TYR A 12 2.70 -8.31 4.09
C TYR A 12 3.05 -9.13 2.84
N LYS A 13 3.37 -10.42 3.01
CA LYS A 13 3.63 -11.31 1.85
C LYS A 13 2.43 -11.44 0.92
N LEU A 14 1.21 -11.43 1.48
CA LEU A 14 -0.02 -11.44 0.68
C LEU A 14 -0.25 -10.10 -0.05
N SER A 15 0.12 -8.97 0.54
CA SER A 15 0.02 -7.68 -0.15
C SER A 15 1.03 -7.58 -1.30
N GLU A 16 2.25 -8.10 -1.13
CA GLU A 16 3.24 -8.14 -2.22
C GLU A 16 2.76 -9.02 -3.39
N ASP A 17 2.25 -10.24 -3.13
CA ASP A 17 1.69 -11.11 -4.18
C ASP A 17 0.50 -10.44 -4.90
N LEU A 18 -0.32 -9.67 -4.17
CA LEU A 18 -1.40 -8.89 -4.77
C LEU A 18 -0.87 -7.78 -5.69
N SER A 19 0.12 -7.02 -5.25
CA SER A 19 0.79 -5.98 -6.05
C SER A 19 1.38 -6.57 -7.33
N ASP A 20 2.12 -7.68 -7.23
CA ASP A 20 2.72 -8.36 -8.38
C ASP A 20 1.67 -8.79 -9.40
N ARG A 21 0.56 -9.39 -8.95
CA ARG A 21 -0.55 -9.79 -9.82
C ARG A 21 -1.21 -8.61 -10.50
N ILE A 22 -1.45 -7.52 -9.77
CA ILE A 22 -2.05 -6.30 -10.33
C ILE A 22 -1.12 -5.68 -11.36
N TRP A 23 0.19 -5.66 -11.09
CA TRP A 23 1.19 -5.19 -12.04
C TRP A 23 1.21 -6.05 -13.31
N GLU A 24 1.22 -7.38 -13.18
CA GLU A 24 1.17 -8.30 -14.32
C GLU A 24 -0.09 -8.08 -15.17
N ILE A 25 -1.26 -7.96 -14.53
CA ILE A 25 -2.53 -7.72 -15.23
C ILE A 25 -2.52 -6.38 -15.97
N THR A 26 -2.17 -5.30 -15.27
CA THR A 26 -2.22 -3.92 -15.82
C THR A 26 -1.14 -3.67 -16.87
N SER A 27 -0.01 -4.37 -16.81
CA SER A 27 1.06 -4.27 -17.82
C SER A 27 0.57 -4.65 -19.23
N ARG A 28 -0.43 -5.54 -19.32
CA ARG A 28 -1.02 -6.04 -20.57
C ARG A 28 -2.12 -5.14 -21.13
N TRP A 29 -2.55 -4.14 -20.38
CA TRP A 29 -3.64 -3.25 -20.81
C TRP A 29 -3.20 -2.30 -21.93
N SER A 30 -4.19 -1.77 -22.64
CA SER A 30 -3.98 -0.70 -23.62
C SER A 30 -3.38 0.54 -22.93
N HIS A 31 -2.73 1.42 -23.71
CA HIS A 31 -2.10 2.61 -23.15
C HIS A 31 -3.10 3.49 -22.39
N PHE A 32 -4.30 3.70 -22.93
CA PHE A 32 -5.32 4.55 -22.32
C PHE A 32 -5.82 3.97 -20.98
N ASP A 33 -6.16 2.68 -20.93
CA ASP A 33 -6.65 2.05 -19.71
C ASP A 33 -5.57 2.01 -18.63
N ARG A 34 -4.31 1.77 -19.04
CA ARG A 34 -3.16 1.76 -18.14
C ARG A 34 -2.89 3.16 -17.58
N ASP A 35 -2.96 4.20 -18.40
CA ASP A 35 -2.69 5.58 -17.99
C ASP A 35 -3.78 6.16 -17.07
N THR A 36 -5.02 5.70 -17.24
CA THR A 36 -6.18 6.16 -16.47
C THR A 36 -6.37 5.34 -15.20
N VAL A 37 -6.96 4.15 -15.30
CA VAL A 37 -7.34 3.31 -14.15
C VAL A 37 -6.17 2.42 -13.71
N GLY A 38 -5.33 1.99 -14.64
CA GLY A 38 -4.19 1.11 -14.36
C GLY A 38 -3.19 1.71 -13.37
N LYS A 39 -2.80 2.97 -13.55
CA LYS A 39 -1.94 3.69 -12.60
C LYS A 39 -2.55 3.80 -11.21
N GLN A 40 -3.86 4.00 -11.12
CA GLN A 40 -4.53 4.13 -9.83
C GLN A 40 -4.57 2.80 -9.09
N ILE A 41 -4.95 1.71 -9.76
CA ILE A 41 -5.04 0.40 -9.10
C ILE A 41 -3.66 -0.13 -8.67
N VAL A 42 -2.61 0.11 -9.46
CA VAL A 42 -1.22 -0.25 -9.06
C VAL A 42 -0.82 0.50 -7.79
N ARG A 43 -1.01 1.82 -7.75
CA ARG A 43 -0.69 2.62 -6.55
C ARG A 43 -1.49 2.19 -5.33
N SER A 44 -2.78 1.91 -5.50
CA SER A 44 -3.64 1.41 -4.43
C SER A 44 -3.14 0.08 -3.89
N ALA A 45 -2.76 -0.87 -4.75
CA ALA A 45 -2.20 -2.16 -4.34
C ALA A 45 -0.90 -1.99 -3.53
N ASP A 46 0.05 -1.23 -4.07
CA ASP A 46 1.35 -1.00 -3.44
C ASP A 46 1.23 -0.30 -2.07
N SER A 47 0.25 0.59 -1.94
CA SER A 47 -0.01 1.29 -0.68
C SER A 47 -0.41 0.36 0.47
N ILE A 48 -0.95 -0.83 0.18
CA ILE A 48 -1.31 -1.81 1.22
C ILE A 48 -0.04 -2.30 1.92
N GLY A 49 0.97 -2.71 1.14
CA GLY A 49 2.25 -3.17 1.67
C GLY A 49 2.98 -2.06 2.43
N ALA A 50 2.99 -0.84 1.87
CA ALA A 50 3.56 0.34 2.52
C ALA A 50 2.91 0.62 3.88
N ASN A 51 1.57 0.61 3.97
CA ASN A 51 0.84 0.81 5.23
C ASN A 51 1.15 -0.26 6.28
N ILE A 52 1.31 -1.53 5.86
CA ILE A 52 1.70 -2.61 6.76
C ILE A 52 3.13 -2.36 7.28
N ALA A 53 4.07 -2.05 6.40
CA ALA A 53 5.46 -1.75 6.77
C ALA A 53 5.53 -0.55 7.73
N GLU A 54 4.81 0.54 7.43
CA GLU A 54 4.73 1.71 8.30
C GLU A 54 4.13 1.38 9.67
N GLY A 55 3.02 0.63 9.70
CA GLY A 55 2.34 0.23 10.93
C GLY A 55 3.24 -0.59 11.84
N THR A 56 4.06 -1.49 11.28
CA THR A 56 4.99 -2.34 12.05
C THR A 56 6.16 -1.58 12.67
N GLY A 57 6.60 -0.47 12.06
CA GLY A 57 7.54 0.45 12.69
C GLY A 57 6.94 1.17 13.91
N ARG A 58 5.61 1.34 13.94
CA ARG A 58 4.88 2.00 15.03
C ARG A 58 4.51 1.08 16.19
N TYR A 59 4.44 -0.25 16.01
CA TYR A 59 4.15 -1.18 17.12
C TYR A 59 5.29 -1.29 18.16
N GLY A 60 6.50 -0.82 17.86
CA GLY A 60 7.55 -0.59 18.87
C GLY A 60 7.33 0.66 19.74
N THR A 61 6.47 1.58 19.28
CA THR A 61 6.18 2.87 19.92
C THR A 61 4.67 3.09 19.91
N GLN A 62 3.93 2.27 20.67
CA GLN A 62 2.58 2.49 21.23
C GLN A 62 1.59 3.48 20.55
N ASP A 63 1.53 3.57 19.22
CA ASP A 63 0.58 4.43 18.50
C ASP A 63 -0.19 3.61 17.46
N ASN A 64 -1.19 2.88 17.97
CA ASN A 64 -2.22 2.28 17.14
C ASN A 64 -3.47 3.16 17.20
N LYS A 65 -3.57 4.16 16.31
CA LYS A 65 -4.84 4.80 15.90
C LYS A 65 -4.62 5.83 14.80
N ARG A 66 -5.41 5.68 13.73
CA ARG A 66 -5.73 6.63 12.63
C ARG A 66 -4.87 6.54 11.36
N SER A 67 -5.38 5.76 10.41
CA SER A 67 -5.26 6.05 8.98
C SER A 67 -6.57 5.69 8.27
N THR A 68 -7.68 6.33 8.68
CA THR A 68 -8.93 6.35 7.89
C THR A 68 -9.56 7.74 7.81
N ASN A 69 -8.91 8.78 8.33
CA ASN A 69 -9.45 10.15 8.31
C ASN A 69 -8.38 11.12 7.80
N ASP A 70 -8.16 11.13 6.49
CA ASP A 70 -7.63 12.32 5.79
C ASP A 70 -8.74 12.87 4.90
N GLU A 71 -9.83 13.31 5.53
CA GLU A 71 -10.61 14.45 5.02
C GLU A 71 -10.10 15.68 5.77
N GLN A 72 -9.14 16.37 5.17
CA GLN A 72 -8.81 17.73 5.54
C GLN A 72 -9.97 18.62 5.04
N PRO A 73 -10.82 19.22 5.89
CA PRO A 73 -11.70 20.27 5.41
C PRO A 73 -10.81 21.44 5.00
N ALA A 74 -10.89 21.82 3.74
CA ALA A 74 -10.30 23.05 3.23
C ALA A 74 -10.76 24.21 4.13
N SER A 75 -9.80 24.83 4.81
CA SER A 75 -10.00 26.09 5.51
C SER A 75 -10.32 27.17 4.49
N ILE A 76 -11.56 27.65 4.54
CA ILE A 76 -12.00 28.95 4.00
C ILE A 76 -11.93 29.97 5.14
#